data_AF-A0AAV3UJ04-F1
#
_entry.id   AF-A0AAV3UJ04-F1
#
_cell.length_a   1.000
_cell.length_b   1.000
_cell.length_c   1.000
_cell.angle_alpha   90.00
_cell.angle_beta   90.00
_cell.angle_gamma   90.00
#
_symmetry.space_group_name_H-M   'P 1'
#
loop_
_entity.id
_entity.type
_entity.pdbx_description
1 polymer ?
#
loop_
_entity_poly.entity_id
_entity_poly.type
_entity_poly.pdbx_seq_one_letter_code
_entity_poly.pdbx_strand_id
1 'polypeptide(L)'
;MERDKLPYTNEGLLQDDELTELLDQLEDAEETIDSPNQRQALRRTRRFLAHFPNVRQFGLDDIAQQIVGGFILCAAFVVTEEVWILAANMNLLQTAITIFMVFAIGYGTLYRAEDREAEMERSIAGIPLRFISLLIVSYTSVTILAFVFDAPDTFGATPSTTVKAICIGAIFSVVGAATADSLF
;
A
#
# COMPACT_ATOMS: atom_id res chain seq x y z
N MET A 1 -9.34 34.51 -46.06
CA MET A 1 -8.89 33.10 -46.09
C MET A 1 -7.79 33.01 -45.05
N GLU A 2 -8.15 32.91 -43.78
CA GLU A 2 -7.16 32.84 -42.68
C GLU A 2 -7.70 31.82 -41.70
N ARG A 3 -7.08 30.63 -41.74
CA ARG A 3 -7.39 29.53 -40.82
C ARG A 3 -6.60 29.79 -39.55
N ASP A 4 -7.28 30.24 -38.51
CA ASP A 4 -6.76 30.20 -37.15
C ASP A 4 -6.39 28.76 -36.81
N LYS A 5 -5.10 28.55 -36.54
CA LYS A 5 -4.56 27.29 -36.05
C LYS A 5 -4.91 27.20 -34.58
N LEU A 6 -5.88 26.36 -34.24
CA LEU A 6 -6.05 25.88 -32.88
C LEU A 6 -4.78 25.13 -32.47
N PRO A 7 -4.08 25.53 -31.38
CA PRO A 7 -2.94 24.79 -30.89
C PRO A 7 -3.44 23.46 -30.31
N TYR A 8 -2.73 22.41 -30.69
CA TYR A 8 -2.94 21.02 -30.30
C TYR A 8 -3.33 20.88 -28.82
N THR A 9 -4.51 20.34 -28.59
CA THR A 9 -4.91 19.70 -27.34
C THR A 9 -3.89 18.63 -27.01
N ASN A 10 -3.14 18.87 -25.93
CA ASN A 10 -2.36 17.84 -25.28
C ASN A 10 -3.39 16.93 -24.58
N GLU A 11 -3.80 15.85 -25.26
CA GLU A 11 -4.61 14.78 -24.66
C GLU A 11 -3.75 14.03 -23.62
N GLY A 12 -3.52 14.68 -22.49
CA GLY A 12 -3.27 14.02 -21.22
C GLY A 12 -4.56 14.12 -20.43
N LEU A 13 -5.15 12.98 -20.08
CA LEU A 13 -6.11 12.93 -18.98
C LEU A 13 -5.52 13.72 -17.82
N LEU A 14 -6.26 14.69 -17.27
CA LEU A 14 -5.89 15.42 -16.05
C LEU A 14 -5.36 14.41 -15.05
N GLN A 15 -4.16 14.63 -14.53
CA GLN A 15 -3.58 13.73 -13.53
C GLN A 15 -4.50 13.72 -12.29
N ASP A 16 -4.61 12.58 -11.61
CA ASP A 16 -5.53 12.39 -10.48
C ASP A 16 -5.38 13.49 -9.41
N ASP A 17 -4.14 13.93 -9.18
CA ASP A 17 -3.81 15.02 -8.25
C ASP A 17 -4.38 16.37 -8.72
N GLU A 18 -4.28 16.69 -10.02
CA GLU A 18 -4.84 17.92 -10.60
C GLU A 18 -6.38 17.90 -10.58
N LEU A 19 -6.99 16.73 -10.85
CA LEU A 19 -8.45 16.58 -10.76
C LEU A 19 -8.95 16.79 -9.33
N THR A 20 -8.24 16.25 -8.35
CA THR A 20 -8.56 16.38 -6.93
C THR A 20 -8.39 17.84 -6.47
N GLU A 21 -7.31 18.49 -6.85
CA GLU A 21 -7.07 19.91 -6.55
C GLU A 21 -8.14 20.82 -7.19
N LEU A 22 -8.57 20.51 -8.42
CA LEU A 22 -9.68 21.23 -9.06
C LEU A 22 -11.01 20.99 -8.34
N LEU A 23 -11.28 19.77 -7.86
CA LEU A 23 -12.50 19.49 -7.09
C LEU A 23 -12.54 20.25 -5.77
N ASP A 24 -11.41 20.32 -5.06
CA ASP A 24 -11.26 21.10 -3.82
C ASP A 24 -11.45 22.60 -4.07
N GLN A 25 -10.83 23.15 -5.12
CA GLN A 25 -11.02 24.55 -5.51
C GLN A 25 -12.49 24.88 -5.85
N LEU A 26 -13.22 23.94 -6.45
CA LEU A 26 -14.64 24.13 -6.74
C LEU A 26 -15.50 24.03 -5.48
N GLU A 27 -15.09 23.27 -4.46
CA GLU A 27 -15.75 23.20 -3.15
C GLU A 27 -15.60 24.52 -2.39
N ASP A 28 -14.39 25.07 -2.32
CA ASP A 28 -14.12 26.39 -1.73
C ASP A 28 -14.89 27.51 -2.44
N ALA A 29 -15.02 27.40 -3.77
CA ALA A 29 -15.82 28.32 -4.57
C ALA A 29 -17.33 28.18 -4.31
N GLU A 30 -17.86 26.98 -4.02
CA GLU A 30 -19.28 26.79 -3.67
C GLU A 30 -19.61 27.50 -2.35
N GLU A 31 -18.68 27.50 -1.39
CA GLU A 31 -18.86 28.09 -0.07
C GLU A 31 -18.89 29.63 -0.11
N THR A 32 -18.20 30.24 -1.06
CA THR A 32 -18.15 31.71 -1.25
C THR A 32 -19.26 32.27 -2.17
N ILE A 33 -20.00 31.41 -2.89
CA ILE A 33 -21.03 31.85 -3.84
C ILE A 33 -22.40 31.98 -3.16
N ASP A 34 -22.93 33.21 -3.15
CA ASP A 34 -24.24 33.52 -2.56
C ASP A 34 -25.41 33.45 -3.60
N SER A 35 -25.11 33.35 -4.90
CA SER A 35 -26.15 33.35 -5.95
C SER A 35 -26.65 31.93 -6.32
N PRO A 36 -27.98 31.70 -6.40
CA PRO A 36 -28.54 30.37 -6.65
C PRO A 36 -28.28 29.82 -8.06
N ASN A 37 -28.11 30.69 -9.07
CA ASN A 37 -27.84 30.26 -10.46
C ASN A 37 -26.41 29.79 -10.67
N GLN A 38 -25.42 30.40 -10.00
CA GLN A 38 -24.02 29.98 -10.11
C GLN A 38 -23.77 28.63 -9.42
N ARG A 39 -24.44 28.38 -8.28
CA ARG A 39 -24.40 27.07 -7.60
C ARG A 39 -24.84 25.92 -8.52
N GLN A 40 -25.80 26.16 -9.42
CA GLN A 40 -26.29 25.14 -10.35
C GLN A 40 -25.27 24.78 -11.44
N ALA A 41 -24.53 25.77 -11.96
CA ALA A 41 -23.49 25.55 -12.95
C ALA A 41 -22.30 24.79 -12.33
N LEU A 42 -21.88 25.20 -11.14
CA LEU A 42 -20.79 24.58 -10.39
C LEU A 42 -21.08 23.10 -10.05
N ARG A 43 -22.30 22.81 -9.59
CA ARG A 43 -22.74 21.44 -9.30
C ARG A 43 -22.76 20.53 -10.52
N ARG A 44 -22.98 21.05 -11.72
CA ARG A 44 -22.87 20.26 -12.97
C ARG A 44 -21.41 19.91 -13.25
N THR A 45 -20.51 20.88 -13.12
CA THR A 45 -19.08 20.68 -13.33
C THR A 45 -18.49 19.73 -12.30
N ARG A 46 -18.76 19.92 -11.00
CA ARG A 46 -18.32 19.03 -9.92
C ARG A 46 -18.77 17.59 -10.16
N ARG A 47 -20.03 17.37 -10.56
CA ARG A 47 -20.57 16.03 -10.81
C ARG A 47 -20.02 15.37 -12.08
N PHE A 48 -19.63 16.17 -13.08
CA PHE A 48 -18.96 15.68 -14.28
C PHE A 48 -17.51 15.30 -13.98
N LEU A 49 -16.81 16.12 -13.19
CA LEU A 49 -15.44 15.86 -12.75
C LEU A 49 -15.36 14.68 -11.78
N ALA A 50 -16.34 14.53 -10.88
CA ALA A 50 -16.43 13.39 -9.95
C ALA A 50 -16.74 12.05 -10.64
N HIS A 51 -17.06 12.04 -11.94
CA HIS A 51 -17.30 10.81 -12.69
C HIS A 51 -16.03 10.27 -13.36
N PHE A 52 -14.92 11.02 -13.33
CA PHE A 52 -13.63 10.48 -13.70
C PHE A 52 -13.15 9.57 -12.57
N PRO A 53 -12.94 8.27 -12.83
CA PRO A 53 -12.46 7.35 -11.81
C PRO A 53 -11.08 7.85 -11.34
N ASN A 54 -10.97 8.10 -10.04
CA ASN A 54 -9.75 8.54 -9.39
C ASN A 54 -8.85 7.32 -9.22
N VAL A 55 -7.83 7.17 -10.07
CA VAL A 55 -7.00 5.96 -10.07
C VAL A 55 -5.76 6.22 -9.22
N ARG A 56 -5.95 6.35 -7.90
CA ARG A 56 -4.84 6.68 -6.98
C ARG A 56 -3.66 5.74 -7.20
N GLN A 57 -2.56 6.30 -7.71
CA GLN A 57 -1.37 5.53 -8.03
C GLN A 57 -0.57 5.25 -6.77
N PHE A 58 0.05 4.06 -6.70
CA PHE A 58 0.91 3.68 -5.59
C PHE A 58 2.08 4.68 -5.42
N GLY A 59 2.18 5.28 -4.23
CA GLY A 59 3.09 6.36 -3.87
C GLY A 59 3.95 6.07 -2.65
N LEU A 60 4.71 7.08 -2.21
CA LEU A 60 5.59 6.96 -1.04
C LEU A 60 4.81 6.91 0.28
N ASP A 61 3.64 7.54 0.34
CA ASP A 61 2.79 7.53 1.53
C ASP A 61 2.28 6.12 1.85
N ASP A 62 1.97 5.34 0.82
CA ASP A 62 1.56 3.93 0.96
C ASP A 62 2.71 3.10 1.56
N ILE A 63 3.95 3.30 1.12
CA ILE A 63 5.12 2.64 1.70
C ILE A 63 5.27 3.01 3.18
N ALA A 64 5.10 4.29 3.52
CA ALA A 64 5.20 4.75 4.91
C ALA A 64 4.13 4.08 5.79
N GLN A 65 2.89 3.98 5.31
CA GLN A 65 1.79 3.31 6.00
C GLN A 65 2.04 1.82 6.15
N GLN A 66 2.51 1.13 5.10
CA GLN A 66 2.91 -0.27 5.15
C GLN A 66 3.99 -0.49 6.21
N ILE A 67 4.99 0.39 6.30
CA ILE A 67 6.05 0.32 7.31
C ILE A 67 5.46 0.48 8.70
N VAL A 68 4.64 1.51 8.93
CA VAL A 68 4.01 1.78 10.23
C VAL A 68 3.16 0.59 10.67
N GLY A 69 2.27 0.11 9.81
CA GLY A 69 1.42 -1.05 10.08
C GLY A 69 2.24 -2.32 10.32
N GLY A 70 3.26 -2.55 9.49
CA GLY A 70 4.16 -3.69 9.58
C GLY A 70 4.95 -3.72 10.87
N PHE A 71 5.47 -2.58 11.31
CA PHE A 71 6.21 -2.44 12.57
C PHE A 71 5.33 -2.68 13.78
N ILE A 72 4.16 -2.04 13.86
CA ILE A 72 3.29 -2.12 15.03
C ILE A 72 2.91 -3.57 15.33
N LEU A 73 2.49 -4.31 14.30
CA LEU A 73 2.05 -5.70 14.48
C LEU A 73 3.22 -6.63 14.76
N CYS A 74 4.34 -6.55 14.04
CA CYS A 74 5.42 -7.52 14.22
C CYS A 74 6.31 -7.23 15.45
N ALA A 75 6.41 -5.98 15.91
CA ALA A 75 7.20 -5.60 17.07
C ALA A 75 6.75 -6.34 18.35
N ALA A 76 5.45 -6.57 18.51
CA ALA A 76 4.92 -7.29 19.67
C ALA A 76 5.35 -8.78 19.71
N PHE A 77 5.71 -9.36 18.56
CA PHE A 77 6.05 -10.78 18.44
C PHE A 77 7.56 -11.01 18.31
N VAL A 78 8.30 -10.11 17.65
CA VAL A 78 9.75 -10.28 17.42
C VAL A 78 10.55 -10.34 18.72
N VAL A 79 10.02 -9.75 19.79
CA VAL A 79 10.65 -9.67 21.11
C VAL A 79 10.27 -10.81 22.05
N THR A 80 9.50 -11.81 21.60
CA THR A 80 9.01 -12.89 22.47
C THR A 80 9.74 -14.19 22.24
N GLU A 81 10.09 -14.90 23.31
CA GLU A 81 10.87 -16.14 23.26
C GLU A 81 10.17 -17.25 22.45
N GLU A 82 8.83 -17.29 22.47
CA GLU A 82 8.04 -18.33 21.83
C GLU A 82 8.23 -18.34 20.31
N VAL A 83 8.38 -17.17 19.68
CA VAL A 83 8.63 -17.05 18.24
C VAL A 83 9.99 -17.64 17.87
N TRP A 84 11.01 -17.39 18.70
CA TRP A 84 12.36 -17.87 18.47
C TRP A 84 12.50 -19.37 18.72
N ILE A 85 11.82 -19.89 19.75
CA ILE A 85 11.72 -21.33 19.99
C ILE A 85 11.01 -22.02 18.82
N LEU A 86 9.91 -21.44 18.32
CA LEU A 86 9.22 -21.99 17.15
C LEU A 86 10.14 -22.02 15.93
N ALA A 87 10.84 -20.91 15.66
CA ALA A 87 11.80 -20.79 14.56
C ALA A 87 12.92 -21.85 14.64
N ALA A 88 13.46 -22.11 15.83
CA ALA A 88 14.53 -23.08 16.02
C ALA A 88 14.09 -24.52 15.70
N ASN A 89 12.82 -24.83 15.96
CA ASN A 89 12.26 -26.17 15.77
C ASN A 89 11.67 -26.41 14.37
N MET A 90 11.57 -25.37 13.54
CA MET A 90 11.02 -25.51 12.19
C MET A 90 11.95 -26.27 11.25
N ASN A 91 11.39 -27.24 10.52
CA ASN A 91 12.04 -27.85 9.37
C ASN A 91 11.82 -27.00 8.09
N LEU A 92 12.49 -27.38 7.00
CA LEU A 92 12.44 -26.63 5.74
C LEU A 92 11.02 -26.55 5.14
N LEU A 93 10.23 -27.63 5.26
CA LEU A 93 8.86 -27.65 4.74
C LEU A 93 7.97 -26.67 5.51
N GLN A 94 8.08 -26.65 6.83
CA GLN A 94 7.35 -25.69 7.67
C GLN A 94 7.78 -24.25 7.32
N THR A 95 9.07 -23.99 7.10
CA THR A 95 9.54 -22.67 6.67
C THR A 95 8.97 -22.28 5.30
N ALA A 96 8.94 -23.20 4.34
CA ALA A 96 8.35 -22.95 3.03
C ALA A 96 6.85 -22.65 3.12
N ILE A 97 6.11 -23.38 3.97
CA ILE A 97 4.68 -23.12 4.23
C ILE A 97 4.48 -21.75 4.88
N THR A 98 5.32 -21.38 5.85
CA THR A 98 5.30 -20.04 6.48
C THR A 98 5.50 -18.93 5.46
N ILE A 99 6.49 -19.07 4.57
CA ILE A 99 6.70 -18.12 3.48
C ILE A 99 5.46 -18.08 2.59
N PHE A 100 4.95 -19.23 2.15
CA PHE A 100 3.74 -19.30 1.33
C PHE A 100 2.54 -18.58 1.98
N MET A 101 2.35 -18.70 3.30
CA MET A 101 1.30 -17.98 4.02
C MET A 101 1.45 -16.46 3.91
N VAL A 102 2.67 -15.92 4.01
CA VAL A 102 2.93 -14.47 3.83
C VAL A 102 2.51 -14.03 2.43
N PHE A 103 2.90 -14.79 1.40
CA PHE A 103 2.49 -14.54 0.02
C PHE A 103 0.97 -14.64 -0.15
N ALA A 104 0.34 -15.66 0.41
CA ALA A 104 -1.10 -15.88 0.32
C ALA A 104 -1.90 -14.75 1.00
N ILE A 105 -1.43 -14.26 2.15
CA ILE A 105 -2.05 -13.13 2.84
C ILE A 105 -1.88 -11.86 2.01
N GLY A 106 -0.64 -11.52 1.60
CA GLY A 106 -0.40 -10.30 0.82
C GLY A 106 -1.09 -10.31 -0.56
N TYR A 107 -1.25 -11.49 -1.16
CA TYR A 107 -1.99 -11.63 -2.42
C TYR A 107 -3.50 -11.55 -2.16
N GLY A 108 -3.97 -12.20 -1.09
CA GLY A 108 -5.37 -12.18 -0.69
C GLY A 108 -5.88 -10.78 -0.34
N THR A 109 -5.02 -9.90 0.17
CA THR A 109 -5.37 -8.49 0.41
C THR A 109 -5.52 -7.70 -0.88
N LEU A 110 -4.76 -8.02 -1.93
CA LEU A 110 -4.90 -7.39 -3.25
C LEU A 110 -6.10 -7.93 -4.04
N TYR A 111 -6.29 -9.25 -4.06
CA TYR A 111 -7.27 -9.88 -4.96
C TYR A 111 -8.71 -9.84 -4.43
N ARG A 112 -8.91 -9.52 -3.15
CA ARG A 112 -10.25 -9.38 -2.56
C ARG A 112 -10.86 -7.99 -2.78
N ALA A 113 -10.10 -7.05 -3.35
CA ALA A 113 -10.57 -5.75 -3.79
C ALA A 113 -10.59 -5.72 -5.33
N GLU A 114 -11.77 -5.96 -5.89
CA GLU A 114 -12.17 -5.52 -7.24
C GLU A 114 -11.43 -6.12 -8.45
N ASP A 115 -12.11 -7.08 -9.10
CA ASP A 115 -11.82 -7.68 -10.42
C ASP A 115 -11.66 -6.68 -11.60
N ARG A 116 -11.54 -5.35 -11.36
CA ARG A 116 -11.48 -4.32 -12.42
C ARG A 116 -10.40 -3.25 -12.25
N GLU A 117 -9.85 -3.01 -11.06
CA GLU A 117 -8.87 -1.93 -10.84
C GLU A 117 -7.41 -2.38 -11.01
N ALA A 118 -7.14 -3.68 -10.83
CA ALA A 118 -5.80 -4.25 -10.97
C ALA A 118 -5.21 -4.15 -12.39
N GLU A 119 -6.04 -3.95 -13.42
CA GLU A 119 -5.59 -3.90 -14.83
C GLU A 119 -4.83 -2.60 -15.16
N MET A 120 -4.98 -1.55 -14.34
CA MET A 120 -4.31 -0.25 -14.53
C MET A 120 -3.20 0.05 -13.51
N GLU A 121 -2.97 -0.83 -12.53
CA GLU A 121 -1.93 -0.62 -11.51
C GLU A 121 -0.53 -0.89 -12.09
N ARG A 122 0.48 -0.12 -11.63
CA ARG A 122 1.87 -0.36 -12.05
C ARG A 122 2.27 -1.78 -11.66
N SER A 123 2.62 -2.59 -12.67
CA SER A 123 3.04 -3.97 -12.49
C SER A 123 4.43 -4.22 -13.06
N ILE A 124 5.18 -5.12 -12.44
CA ILE A 124 6.44 -5.65 -12.96
C ILE A 124 6.21 -7.13 -13.26
N ALA A 125 6.39 -7.51 -14.53
CA ALA A 125 6.20 -8.89 -15.00
C ALA A 125 4.81 -9.49 -14.68
N GLY A 126 3.76 -8.63 -14.65
CA GLY A 126 2.39 -9.04 -14.32
C GLY A 126 2.08 -9.14 -12.83
N ILE A 127 3.03 -8.75 -11.96
CA ILE A 127 2.84 -8.69 -10.51
C ILE A 127 2.70 -7.23 -10.08
N PRO A 128 1.64 -6.83 -9.34
CA PRO A 128 1.45 -5.47 -8.87
C PRO A 128 2.60 -4.98 -7.97
N LEU A 129 3.04 -3.73 -8.17
CA LEU A 129 4.11 -3.12 -7.36
C LEU A 129 3.74 -3.04 -5.88
N ARG A 130 2.47 -2.80 -5.56
CA ARG A 130 1.96 -2.74 -4.19
C ARG A 130 2.18 -4.07 -3.46
N PHE A 131 1.93 -5.19 -4.13
CA PHE A 131 2.20 -6.52 -3.56
C PHE A 131 3.69 -6.75 -3.33
N ILE A 132 4.54 -6.36 -4.28
CA ILE A 132 6.01 -6.46 -4.13
C ILE A 132 6.49 -5.59 -2.95
N SER A 133 6.03 -4.34 -2.90
CA SER A 133 6.32 -3.41 -1.79
C SER A 133 5.89 -4.01 -0.46
N LEU A 134 4.64 -4.48 -0.38
CA LEU A 134 4.07 -5.08 0.81
C LEU A 134 4.94 -6.24 1.34
N LEU A 135 5.38 -7.14 0.46
CA LEU A 135 6.29 -8.22 0.85
C LEU A 135 7.64 -7.69 1.34
N ILE A 136 8.27 -6.79 0.59
CA ILE A 136 9.58 -6.21 0.95
C ILE A 136 9.47 -5.53 2.31
N VAL A 137 8.50 -4.64 2.49
CA VAL A 137 8.25 -3.91 3.74
C VAL A 137 8.02 -4.88 4.89
N SER A 138 7.23 -5.94 4.70
CA SER A 138 6.95 -6.91 5.76
C SER A 138 8.20 -7.62 6.26
N TYR A 139 9.03 -8.15 5.35
CA TYR A 139 10.27 -8.85 5.73
C TYR A 139 11.32 -7.88 6.28
N THR A 140 11.48 -6.71 5.66
CA THR A 140 12.45 -5.70 6.10
C THR A 140 12.08 -5.13 7.45
N SER A 141 10.79 -4.90 7.74
CA SER A 141 10.34 -4.40 9.05
C SER A 141 10.73 -5.32 10.19
N VAL A 142 10.44 -6.61 10.03
CA VAL A 142 10.79 -7.64 11.03
C VAL A 142 12.30 -7.75 11.17
N THR A 143 13.02 -7.72 10.05
CA THR A 143 14.49 -7.78 10.05
C THR A 143 15.07 -6.60 10.83
N ILE A 144 14.65 -5.38 10.52
CA ILE A 144 15.11 -4.16 11.21
C ILE A 144 14.83 -4.29 12.71
N LEU A 145 13.61 -4.62 13.11
CA LEU A 145 13.25 -4.73 14.52
C LEU A 145 14.03 -5.83 15.25
N ALA A 146 14.21 -7.00 14.62
CA ALA A 146 14.99 -8.08 15.21
C ALA A 146 16.42 -7.65 15.52
N PHE A 147 17.08 -6.93 14.61
CA PHE A 147 18.44 -6.45 14.82
C PHE A 147 18.52 -5.20 15.71
N VAL A 148 17.53 -4.30 15.66
CA VAL A 148 17.46 -3.13 16.55
C VAL A 148 17.32 -3.56 18.01
N PHE A 149 16.58 -4.63 18.28
CA PHE A 149 16.42 -5.17 19.63
C PHE A 149 17.45 -6.23 20.02
N ASP A 150 18.45 -6.49 19.16
CA ASP A 150 19.45 -7.52 19.38
C ASP A 150 18.84 -8.90 19.72
N ALA A 151 17.69 -9.20 19.13
CA ALA A 151 16.91 -10.40 19.41
C ALA A 151 17.67 -11.69 19.03
N PRO A 152 18.40 -11.77 17.89
CA PRO A 152 19.19 -12.96 17.58
C PRO A 152 20.16 -13.36 18.69
N ASP A 153 20.91 -12.40 19.24
CA ASP A 153 21.90 -12.68 20.28
C ASP A 153 21.21 -12.92 21.62
N THR A 154 20.16 -12.14 21.94
CA THR A 154 19.35 -12.30 23.15
C THR A 154 18.76 -13.71 23.28
N PHE A 155 18.29 -14.30 22.17
CA PHE A 155 17.69 -15.64 22.15
C PHE A 155 18.66 -16.74 21.70
N GLY A 156 19.96 -16.44 21.54
CA GLY A 156 20.98 -17.43 21.15
C GLY A 156 20.72 -18.07 19.78
N ALA A 157 20.15 -17.31 18.84
CA ALA A 157 19.70 -17.78 17.54
C ALA A 157 20.85 -17.96 16.55
N THR A 158 20.84 -19.10 15.84
CA THR A 158 21.72 -19.27 14.67
C THR A 158 21.23 -18.41 13.50
N PRO A 159 22.07 -18.12 12.48
CA PRO A 159 21.60 -17.42 11.28
C PRO A 159 20.38 -18.07 10.61
N SER A 160 20.31 -19.42 10.62
CA SER A 160 19.13 -20.12 10.10
C SER A 160 17.89 -19.90 10.97
N THR A 161 18.05 -19.90 12.29
CA THR A 161 16.96 -19.59 13.23
C THR A 161 16.47 -18.16 13.03
N THR A 162 17.37 -17.19 12.88
CA THR A 162 17.04 -15.79 12.62
C THR A 162 16.21 -15.63 11.34
N VAL A 163 16.61 -16.28 10.24
CA VAL A 163 15.83 -16.26 9.00
C VAL A 163 14.43 -16.84 9.21
N LYS A 164 14.31 -17.97 9.92
CA LYS A 164 13.00 -18.58 10.21
C LYS A 164 12.13 -17.72 11.12
N ALA A 165 12.72 -17.06 12.13
CA ALA A 165 12.03 -16.12 13.00
C ALA A 165 11.54 -14.90 12.22
N ILE A 166 12.35 -14.38 11.30
CA ILE A 166 11.95 -13.32 10.37
C ILE A 166 10.76 -13.79 9.49
N CYS A 167 10.78 -15.04 8.99
CA CYS A 167 9.64 -15.58 8.23
C CYS A 167 8.37 -15.68 9.06
N ILE A 168 8.45 -16.07 10.34
CA ILE A 168 7.29 -16.08 11.24
C ILE A 168 6.79 -14.66 11.49
N GLY A 169 7.69 -13.74 11.85
CA GLY A 169 7.36 -12.34 12.11
C GLY A 169 6.73 -11.64 10.90
N ALA A 170 7.13 -12.03 9.68
CA ALA A 170 6.60 -11.48 8.44
C ALA A 170 5.10 -11.78 8.25
N ILE A 171 4.55 -12.84 8.86
CA ILE A 171 3.11 -13.11 8.86
C ILE A 171 2.35 -11.98 9.57
N PHE A 172 2.85 -11.55 10.73
CA PHE A 172 2.23 -10.46 11.48
C PHE A 172 2.46 -9.12 10.80
N SER A 173 3.67 -8.92 10.26
CA SER A 173 4.03 -7.68 9.56
C SER A 173 3.18 -7.47 8.30
N VAL A 174 2.97 -8.52 7.48
CA VAL A 174 2.16 -8.40 6.25
C VAL A 174 0.71 -8.07 6.54
N VAL A 175 0.13 -8.64 7.60
CA VAL A 175 -1.24 -8.29 8.03
C VAL A 175 -1.32 -6.83 8.47
N GLY A 176 -0.36 -6.39 9.29
CA GLY A 176 -0.32 -5.00 9.77
C GLY A 176 -0.12 -4.00 8.63
N ALA A 177 0.86 -4.27 7.75
CA ALA A 177 1.17 -3.44 6.60
C ALA A 177 -0.01 -3.33 5.64
N ALA A 178 -0.65 -4.45 5.30
CA ALA A 178 -1.81 -4.45 4.41
C ALA A 178 -3.04 -3.77 5.04
N THR A 179 -3.24 -3.92 6.35
CA THR A 179 -4.34 -3.24 7.05
C THR A 179 -4.15 -1.72 7.01
N ALA A 180 -2.94 -1.24 7.31
CA ALA A 180 -2.64 0.19 7.27
C ALA A 180 -2.74 0.75 5.84
N ASP A 181 -2.20 0.05 4.85
CA ASP A 181 -2.28 0.41 3.42
C ASP A 181 -3.72 0.47 2.89
N SER A 182 -4.64 -0.34 3.46
CA SER A 182 -6.04 -0.39 3.03
C SER A 182 -6.96 0.65 3.68
N LEU A 183 -6.56 1.22 4.82
CA LEU A 183 -7.39 2.13 5.62
C LEU A 183 -7.17 3.61 5.28
N PHE A 184 -6.12 3.95 4.54
CA PHE A 184 -5.68 5.32 4.26
C PHE A 184 -5.39 5.55 2.76
#